data_AF-A0A1M5Y540-F1
#
_entry.id   AF-A0A1M5Y540-F1
#
_cell.length_a   1.000
_cell.length_b   1.000
_cell.length_c   1.000
_cell.angle_alpha   90.00
_cell.angle_beta   90.00
_cell.angle_gamma   90.00
#
_symmetry.space_group_name_H-M   'P 1'
#
loop_
_entity.id
_entity.type
_entity.pdbx_description
1 polymer ?
#
loop_
_entity_poly.entity_id
_entity_poly.type
_entity_poly.pdbx_seq_one_letter_code
_entity_poly.pdbx_strand_id
1 'polypeptide(L)' 'MRISIRSKEARLKLTLPVPLAMGSIIIRCIPNESFSKEQKKIAIELFKGLKGTLREYRGLRIVEVESQSGEYVSITL' A
#
# COMPACT_ATOMS: atom_id res chain seq x y z
N MET A 1 4.69 0.60 7.06
CA MET A 1 3.58 1.19 6.31
C MET A 1 2.31 1.06 7.13
N ARG A 2 1.44 2.05 7.07
CA ARG A 2 0.15 2.10 7.75
C ARG A 2 -0.89 2.54 6.72
N ILE A 3 -1.95 1.76 6.61
CA ILE A 3 -3.11 2.09 5.76
C ILE A 3 -4.25 2.45 6.71
N SER A 4 -4.83 3.64 6.51
CA SER A 4 -5.97 4.13 7.28
C SER A 4 -7.12 4.39 6.34
N ILE A 5 -8.24 3.70 6.53
CA ILE A 5 -9.46 3.86 5.75
C ILE A 5 -10.57 4.29 6.71
N ARG A 6 -11.25 5.37 6.38
CA ARG A 6 -12.48 5.78 7.05
C ARG A 6 -13.58 5.89 6.01
N SER A 7 -14.71 5.25 6.26
CA SER A 7 -15.92 5.39 5.45
C SER A 7 -17.08 5.69 6.40
N LYS A 8 -17.80 6.78 6.12
CA LYS A 8 -18.99 7.17 6.90
C LYS A 8 -20.17 6.25 6.60
N GLU A 9 -20.37 5.89 5.34
CA GLU A 9 -21.48 5.03 4.90
C GLU A 9 -21.39 3.63 5.52
N ALA A 10 -20.20 3.03 5.50
CA ALA A 10 -19.98 1.71 6.09
C ALA A 10 -19.75 1.74 7.62
N ARG A 11 -19.76 2.92 8.26
CA ARG A 11 -19.30 3.16 9.64
C ARG A 11 -17.96 2.48 9.96
N LEU A 12 -17.09 2.40 8.96
CA LEU A 12 -15.85 1.65 9.03
C LEU A 12 -14.69 2.60 9.32
N LYS A 13 -13.97 2.36 10.42
CA LYS A 13 -12.69 3.01 10.72
C LYS A 13 -11.64 1.93 10.88
N LEU A 14 -10.90 1.68 9.80
CA LEU A 14 -9.91 0.63 9.73
C LEU A 14 -8.51 1.24 9.69
N THR A 15 -7.61 0.77 10.55
CA THR A 15 -6.20 1.13 10.52
C THR A 15 -5.39 -0.15 10.60
N LEU A 16 -4.67 -0.44 9.53
CA LEU A 16 -3.90 -1.67 9.38
C LEU A 16 -2.41 -1.34 9.30
N PRO A 17 -1.58 -1.86 10.21
CA PRO A 17 -0.15 -1.86 10.02
C PRO A 17 0.18 -2.89 8.94
N VAL A 18 0.79 -2.43 7.85
CA VAL A 18 1.30 -3.29 6.78
C VAL A 18 2.83 -3.29 6.86
N PRO A 19 3.45 -4.40 7.28
CA PRO A 19 4.90 -4.52 7.23
C PRO A 19 5.40 -4.32 5.80
N LEU A 20 6.41 -3.48 5.61
CA LEU A 20 7.07 -3.32 4.30
C LEU A 20 7.63 -4.66 3.78
N ALA A 21 7.88 -5.63 4.67
CA ALA A 21 8.28 -6.98 4.26
C ALA A 21 7.20 -7.73 3.48
N MET A 22 5.92 -7.38 3.64
CA MET A 22 4.81 -8.02 2.93
C MET A 22 4.58 -7.47 1.53
N GLY A 23 5.21 -6.36 1.13
CA GLY A 23 5.00 -5.76 -0.18
C GLY A 23 5.28 -6.72 -1.34
N SER A 24 6.32 -7.56 -1.24
CA SER A 24 6.60 -8.58 -2.26
C SER A 24 5.54 -9.67 -2.35
N ILE A 25 4.85 -9.98 -1.25
CA ILE A 25 3.75 -10.96 -1.24
C ILE A 25 2.52 -10.34 -1.93
N ILE A 26 2.20 -9.09 -1.60
CA ILE A 26 1.08 -8.37 -2.20
C ILE A 26 1.24 -8.30 -3.73
N ILE A 27 2.44 -7.98 -4.23
CA ILE A 27 2.71 -7.94 -5.68
C ILE A 27 2.45 -9.31 -6.33
N ARG A 28 2.75 -10.42 -5.65
CA ARG A 28 2.47 -11.78 -6.16
C ARG A 28 0.97 -12.07 -6.23
N CYS A 29 0.18 -11.50 -5.32
CA CYS A 29 -1.27 -11.70 -5.24
C CYS A 29 -2.07 -10.88 -6.25
N ILE A 30 -1.45 -9.93 -6.94
CA ILE A 30 -2.12 -9.18 -8.02
C ILE A 30 -2.58 -10.18 -9.10
N PRO A 31 -3.78 -10.07 -9.69
CA PRO A 31 -4.24 -10.94 -10.75
C PRO A 31 -3.32 -10.94 -11.98
N ASN A 32 -3.23 -12.05 -12.72
CA ASN A 32 -2.40 -12.13 -13.93
C ASN A 32 -2.98 -11.33 -15.11
N GLU A 33 -4.26 -10.99 -15.04
CA GLU A 33 -4.95 -10.14 -16.01
C GLU A 33 -4.43 -8.70 -15.99
N SER A 34 -4.03 -8.21 -14.81
CA SER A 34 -3.49 -6.84 -14.66
C SER A 34 -1.98 -6.77 -14.91
N PHE A 35 -1.24 -7.81 -14.53
CA PHE A 35 0.22 -7.88 -14.70
C PHE A 35 0.67 -9.29 -15.05
N SER A 36 1.54 -9.42 -16.06
CA SER A 36 2.15 -10.70 -16.42
C SER A 36 3.07 -11.23 -15.31
N LYS A 37 3.41 -12.51 -15.37
CA LYS A 37 4.36 -13.12 -14.41
C LYS A 37 5.73 -12.44 -14.43
N GLU A 38 6.19 -12.04 -15.61
CA GLU A 38 7.48 -11.35 -15.79
C GLU A 38 7.45 -9.94 -15.19
N GLN A 39 6.39 -9.18 -15.46
CA GLN A 39 6.20 -7.85 -14.88
C GLN A 39 6.16 -7.90 -13.35
N LYS A 40 5.48 -8.91 -12.78
CA LYS A 40 5.47 -9.13 -11.32
C LYS A 40 6.86 -9.46 -10.77
N LYS A 41 7.65 -10.25 -11.49
CA LYS A 41 9.02 -10.58 -11.08
C LYS A 41 9.90 -9.33 -11.01
N ILE A 42 9.85 -8.51 -12.06
CA ILE A 42 10.57 -7.23 -12.12
C ILE A 42 10.11 -6.29 -10.98
N ALA A 43 8.81 -6.15 -10.77
CA ALA A 43 8.25 -5.32 -9.71
C ALA A 43 8.70 -5.77 -8.30
N ILE A 44 8.78 -7.09 -8.06
CA ILE A 44 9.28 -7.64 -6.80
C ILE A 44 10.76 -7.33 -6.60
N GLU A 45 11.58 -7.45 -7.65
CA GLU A 45 13.02 -7.14 -7.56
C GLU A 45 13.26 -5.64 -7.31
N LEU A 46 12.57 -4.76 -8.04
CA LEU A 46 12.57 -3.32 -7.78
C LEU A 46 12.15 -3.01 -6.35
N PHE A 47 11.04 -3.58 -5.89
CA PHE A 47 10.57 -3.38 -4.52
C PHE A 47 11.60 -3.83 -3.48
N LYS A 48 12.24 -4.99 -3.68
CA LYS A 48 13.28 -5.48 -2.77
C LYS A 48 14.49 -4.54 -2.71
N GLY A 49 14.92 -3.99 -3.84
CA GLY A 49 16.01 -3.01 -3.91
C GLY A 49 15.68 -1.71 -3.18
N LEU A 50 14.44 -1.23 -3.31
CA LEU A 50 14.00 0.03 -2.70
C LEU A 50 13.57 -0.11 -1.23
N LYS A 51 13.16 -1.30 -0.78
CA LYS A 51 12.62 -1.54 0.58
C LYS A 51 13.57 -1.08 1.68
N GLY A 52 14.88 -1.22 1.49
CA GLY A 52 15.89 -0.75 2.44
C GLY A 52 15.77 0.76 2.66
N THR A 53 15.82 1.52 1.58
CA THR A 53 15.71 2.98 1.56
C THR A 53 14.34 3.45 2.04
N LEU A 54 13.26 2.75 1.71
CA LEU A 54 11.90 3.09 2.15
C LEU A 54 11.72 3.08 3.69
N ARG A 55 12.60 2.39 4.44
CA ARG A 55 12.55 2.41 5.91
C ARG A 55 12.93 3.76 6.49
N GLU A 56 13.80 4.52 5.82
CA GLU A 56 14.24 5.84 6.28
C GLU A 56 13.10 6.87 6.20
N TYR A 57 12.16 6.66 5.29
CA TYR A 57 10.98 7.49 5.10
C TYR A 57 9.78 7.09 5.97
N ARG A 58 10.01 6.42 7.10
CA ARG A 58 8.93 6.02 8.02
C ARG A 58 8.16 7.25 8.48
N GLY A 59 6.84 7.23 8.35
CA GLY A 59 5.95 8.35 8.63
C GLY A 59 5.62 9.22 7.42
N LEU A 60 6.26 9.01 6.26
CA LEU A 60 5.95 9.73 5.03
C LEU A 60 4.55 9.37 4.54
N ARG A 61 3.67 10.36 4.35
CA ARG A 61 2.35 10.18 3.75
C ARG A 61 2.49 10.15 2.23
N ILE A 62 2.25 9.00 1.63
CA ILE A 62 2.31 8.81 0.17
C ILE A 62 0.97 9.16 -0.46
N VAL A 63 -0.12 8.74 0.18
CA VAL A 63 -1.48 8.95 -0.31
C VAL A 63 -2.28 9.56 0.83
N GLU A 64 -2.99 10.64 0.52
CA GLU A 64 -3.97 11.26 1.39
C GLU A 64 -5.11 11.74 0.50
N VAL A 65 -6.23 11.04 0.56
CA VAL A 65 -7.44 11.35 -0.20
C VAL A 65 -8.58 11.47 0.77
N GLU A 66 -9.31 12.58 0.70
CA GLU A 66 -10.53 12.83 1.45
C GLU A 66 -11.63 13.22 0.48
N SER A 67 -12.74 12.48 0.50
CA SER A 67 -13.91 12.80 -0.31
C SER A 67 -14.79 13.83 0.40
N GLN A 68 -15.62 14.53 -0.37
CA GLN A 68 -16.57 15.50 0.17
C GLN A 68 -17.61 14.85 1.10
N SER A 69 -17.96 13.58 0.87
CA SER A 69 -18.80 12.76 1.74
C SER A 69 -18.09 12.37 3.05
N GLY A 70 -16.77 12.57 3.15
CA GLY A 70 -15.95 12.35 4.34
C GLY A 70 -15.36 10.94 4.43
N GLU A 71 -15.25 10.24 3.30
CA GLU A 71 -14.41 9.05 3.19
C GLU A 71 -12.96 9.48 3.13
N TYR A 72 -12.08 8.71 3.75
CA TYR A 72 -10.68 9.06 3.89
C TYR A 72 -9.82 7.83 3.68
N VAL A 73 -8.82 7.96 2.80
CA VAL A 73 -7.78 6.96 2.61
C VAL A 73 -6.43 7.62 2.82
N SER A 74 -5.64 7.06 3.73
CA SER A 74 -4.25 7.46 3.91
C SER A 74 -3.32 6.26 3.91
N ILE A 75 -2.24 6.38 3.15
CA ILE A 75 -1.14 5.43 3.11
C ILE A 75 0.12 6.16 3.60
N THR A 76 0.68 5.68 4.69
CA THR A 76 1.89 6.21 5.31
C THR A 76 2.98 5.12 5.30
N LEU A 77 4.24 5.44 5.02
CA LEU A 77 5.35 4.47 5.10
C LEU A 77 5.73 4.09 6.53
#